data_AF-Q4RC03-F1
#
_entry.id   AF-Q4RC03-F1
#
_cell.length_a   1.000
_cell.length_b   1.000
_cell.length_c   1.000
_cell.angle_alpha   90.00
_cell.angle_beta   90.00
_cell.angle_gamma   90.00
#
_symmetry.space_group_name_H-M   'P 1'
#
loop_
_entity.id
_entity.type
_entity.pdbx_description
1 polymer ?
#
loop_
_entity_poly.entity_id
_entity_poly.type
_entity_poly.pdbx_seq_one_letter_code
_entity_poly.pdbx_strand_id
1 'polypeptide(L)' 'ILQCSGPSMEPTIVSDDIVLSERVSRHCYKIKKGDVIIAKSPFDPSMNICKRVIGLEGDKVCTSGPSDLFKTHTYVS' A
#
# COMPACT_ATOMS: atom_id res chain seq x y z
N ILE A 1 4.63 -16.69 -5.21
CA ILE A 1 3.66 -16.39 -6.28
C ILE A 1 2.30 -16.29 -5.60
N LEU A 2 1.57 -15.20 -5.80
CA LEU A 2 0.30 -14.92 -5.13
C LEU A 2 -0.69 -14.39 -6.17
N GLN A 3 -1.95 -14.79 -6.06
CA GLN A 3 -3.04 -14.26 -6.89
C GLN A 3 -3.70 -13.10 -6.14
N CYS A 4 -3.88 -11.96 -6.82
CA CYS A 4 -4.58 -10.81 -6.26
C CYS A 4 -6.05 -10.78 -6.70
N SER A 5 -6.92 -10.35 -5.80
CA SER A 5 -8.35 -10.17 -6.07
C SER A 5 -8.83 -8.81 -5.56
N GLY A 6 -9.71 -8.18 -6.34
CA GLY A 6 -10.35 -6.91 -6.00
C GLY A 6 -9.69 -5.67 -6.61
N PRO A 7 -10.45 -4.57 -6.79
CA PRO A 7 -10.05 -3.44 -7.63
C PRO A 7 -9.09 -2.45 -6.95
N SER A 8 -8.65 -2.73 -5.71
CA SER A 8 -7.96 -1.73 -4.88
C SER A 8 -6.60 -1.26 -5.43
N MET A 9 -5.97 -2.05 -6.29
CA MET A 9 -4.68 -1.74 -6.90
C MET A 9 -4.79 -1.45 -8.39
N GLU A 10 -6.01 -1.36 -8.93
CA GLU A 10 -6.22 -0.99 -10.33
C GLU A 10 -5.81 0.48 -10.57
N PRO A 11 -5.23 0.79 -11.74
CA PRO A 11 -4.95 -0.09 -12.88
C PRO A 11 -3.60 -0.83 -12.80
N THR A 12 -2.86 -0.72 -11.69
CA THR A 12 -1.49 -1.29 -11.58
C THR A 12 -1.51 -2.82 -11.48
N ILE A 13 -2.44 -3.37 -10.70
CA ILE A 13 -2.66 -4.80 -10.54
C ILE A 13 -4.15 -5.02 -10.71
N VAL A 14 -4.52 -5.80 -11.71
CA VAL A 14 -5.89 -6.17 -12.03
C VAL A 14 -6.27 -7.43 -11.26
N SER A 15 -7.58 -7.62 -11.05
CA SER A 15 -8.07 -8.88 -10.48
C SER A 15 -7.59 -10.08 -11.31
N ASP A 16 -7.20 -11.16 -10.64
CA ASP A 16 -6.61 -12.38 -11.20
C ASP A 16 -5.16 -12.27 -11.69
N ASP A 17 -4.50 -11.11 -11.49
CA ASP A 17 -3.07 -11.00 -11.73
C ASP A 17 -2.24 -11.84 -10.75
N ILE A 18 -1.17 -12.43 -11.29
CA ILE A 18 -0.19 -13.21 -10.56
C ILE A 18 0.99 -12.33 -10.20
N VAL A 19 1.22 -12.14 -8.91
CA VAL A 19 2.31 -11.29 -8.38
C VAL A 19 3.42 -12.14 -7.78
N LEU A 20 4.66 -11.79 -8.12
CA LEU A 20 5.84 -12.35 -7.47
C LEU A 20 6.22 -11.46 -6.28
N SER A 21 6.15 -12.01 -5.07
CA SER A 21 6.55 -11.31 -3.86
C SER A 21 7.90 -11.83 -3.37
N GLU A 22 8.87 -10.92 -3.22
CA GLU A 22 10.13 -11.20 -2.54
C GLU A 22 9.98 -11.02 -1.02
N ARG A 23 10.54 -11.94 -0.24
CA ARG A 23 10.56 -11.84 1.24
C ARG A 23 11.82 -11.14 1.77
N VAL A 24 12.78 -10.84 0.89
CA VAL A 24 14.13 -10.38 1.23
C VAL A 24 14.13 -8.88 1.58
N SER A 25 13.39 -8.04 0.84
CA SER A 25 13.35 -6.59 1.08
C SER A 25 12.87 -6.22 2.50
N ARG A 26 11.95 -7.02 3.07
CA ARG A 26 11.52 -6.91 4.47
C ARG A 26 12.64 -7.19 5.48
N HIS A 27 13.48 -8.19 5.22
CA HIS A 27 14.59 -8.55 6.12
C HIS A 27 15.76 -7.58 6.06
N CYS A 28 15.87 -6.81 4.97
CA CYS A 28 16.93 -5.82 4.81
C CYS A 28 16.52 -4.40 5.22
N TYR A 29 15.31 -4.18 5.75
CA TYR A 29 14.77 -2.84 6.05
C TYR A 29 14.84 -1.88 4.84
N LYS A 30 14.62 -2.39 3.63
CA LYS A 30 14.78 -1.63 2.37
C LYS A 30 13.46 -1.20 1.73
N ILE A 31 12.39 -1.07 2.52
CA ILE A 31 11.09 -0.62 2.00
C ILE A 31 11.19 0.87 1.66
N LYS A 32 10.75 1.24 0.46
CA LYS A 32 10.75 2.62 -0.03
C LYS A 32 9.34 3.09 -0.38
N LYS A 33 9.16 4.41 -0.43
CA LYS A 33 7.96 5.02 -1.01
C LYS A 33 7.79 4.55 -2.46
N GLY A 34 6.57 4.16 -2.81
CA GLY A 34 6.22 3.63 -4.12
C GLY A 34 6.22 2.10 -4.20
N ASP A 35 6.84 1.39 -3.25
CA ASP A 35 6.85 -0.08 -3.26
C ASP A 35 5.45 -0.65 -3.05
N VAL A 36 5.17 -1.77 -3.71
CA VAL A 36 3.96 -2.57 -3.48
C VAL A 36 4.30 -3.67 -2.48
N ILE A 37 3.60 -3.66 -1.35
CA ILE A 37 3.84 -4.59 -0.25
C ILE A 37 2.62 -5.47 0.01
N ILE A 38 2.90 -6.62 0.60
CA ILE A 38 1.88 -7.52 1.13
C ILE A 38 1.97 -7.49 2.64
N ALA A 39 0.91 -7.01 3.28
CA ALA A 39 0.82 -6.87 4.73
C ALA A 39 -0.34 -7.72 5.27
N LYS A 40 -0.29 -8.01 6.56
CA LYS A 40 -1.42 -8.61 7.26
C LYS A 40 -2.52 -7.56 7.42
N SER A 41 -3.77 -7.95 7.21
CA SER A 41 -4.88 -7.02 7.39
C SER A 41 -4.99 -6.64 8.87
N PRO A 42 -5.15 -5.35 9.21
CA PRO A 42 -5.33 -4.93 10.58
C PRO A 42 -6.71 -5.33 11.14
N PHE A 43 -7.69 -5.58 10.27
CA PHE A 43 -9.05 -6.00 10.66
C PHE A 43 -9.16 -7.52 10.80
N ASP A 44 -8.41 -8.28 10.00
CA ASP A 44 -8.41 -9.74 10.02
C ASP A 44 -6.99 -10.29 9.80
N PRO A 45 -6.29 -10.72 10.85
CA PRO A 45 -4.93 -11.26 10.76
C PRO A 45 -4.82 -12.55 9.93
N SER A 46 -5.93 -13.23 9.62
CA SER A 46 -5.90 -14.38 8.73
C SER A 46 -5.66 -13.95 7.27
N MET A 47 -6.15 -12.76 6.89
CA MET A 47 -6.07 -12.22 5.53
C MET A 47 -4.79 -11.40 5.28
N ASN A 48 -4.34 -11.41 4.02
CA ASN A 48 -3.27 -10.52 3.54
C ASN A 48 -3.85 -9.49 2.59
N ILE A 49 -3.33 -8.26 2.66
CA ILE A 49 -3.70 -7.15 1.79
C ILE A 49 -2.50 -6.72 0.95
N CYS A 50 -2.77 -6.29 -0.28
CA CYS A 50 -1.79 -5.72 -1.19
C CYS A 50 -2.03 -4.19 -1.28
N LYS A 51 -1.00 -3.39 -0.97
CA LYS A 51 -1.08 -1.92 -0.97
C LYS A 51 0.23 -1.29 -1.43
N ARG A 52 0.16 -0.03 -1.87
CA ARG A 52 1.33 0.80 -2.21
C ARG A 52 1.76 1.64 -1.02
N VAL A 53 3.06 1.69 -0.76
CA VAL A 53 3.66 2.54 0.28
C VAL A 53 3.65 4.00 -0.19
N ILE A 54 2.96 4.87 0.54
CA ILE A 54 2.89 6.32 0.27
C ILE A 54 3.74 7.14 1.25
N GLY A 55 4.04 6.59 2.43
CA GLY A 55 4.83 7.20 3.48
C GLY A 55 5.58 6.14 4.27
N LEU A 56 6.72 6.53 4.83
CA LEU A 56 7.53 5.76 5.77
C LEU A 56 7.49 6.43 7.14
N GLU A 57 8.14 5.79 8.12
CA GLU A 57 8.28 6.35 9.47
C GLU A 57 8.86 7.77 9.45
N GLY A 58 8.25 8.68 10.20
CA GLY A 58 8.65 10.09 10.27
C GLY A 58 8.13 10.97 9.12
N ASP A 59 7.48 10.39 8.11
CA ASP A 59 6.83 11.18 7.06
C ASP A 59 5.49 11.76 7.52
N LYS A 60 5.21 12.99 7.08
CA LYS A 60 3.86 13.56 7.15
C LYS A 60 3.18 13.34 5.81
N VAL A 61 2.06 12.60 5.79
CA VAL A 61 1.32 12.29 4.56
C VAL A 61 0.05 13.12 4.50
N CYS A 62 -0.09 13.92 3.45
CA CYS A 62 -1.34 14.60 3.11
C CYS A 62 -2.32 13.58 2.53
N THR A 63 -3.52 13.47 3.10
CA THR A 63 -4.58 12.62 2.54
C THR A 63 -5.58 13.36 1.67
N SER A 64 -5.41 14.68 1.48
CA SER A 64 -6.27 15.47 0.61
C SER A 64 -6.02 15.14 -0.87
N GLY A 65 -7.10 14.91 -1.61
CA GLY A 65 -7.07 14.73 -3.05
C GLY A 65 -6.93 16.07 -3.79
N PRO A 66 -6.55 16.06 -5.08
CA PRO A 66 -6.47 17.26 -5.90
C PRO A 66 -7.82 17.99 -6.05
N SER A 67 -8.95 17.32 -5.78
CA SER A 67 -10.30 17.90 -5.75
C SER A 67 -10.66 18.59 -4.43
N ASP A 68 -9.86 18.44 -3.38
CA ASP A 68 -10.18 18.92 -2.02
C ASP A 68 -9.68 20.36 -1.76
N LEU A 69 -9.80 21.25 -2.76
CA LEU A 69 -9.27 22.62 -2.77
C LEU A 69 -9.72 23.53 -1.60
N PHE A 70 -10.77 23.16 -0.87
CA PHE A 70 -11.32 23.96 0.24
C PHE A 70 -11.43 23.20 1.57
N LYS A 71 -10.83 22.02 1.70
CA LYS A 71 -10.87 21.24 2.95
C LYS A 71 -9.52 21.30 3.67
N THR A 72 -9.58 21.51 5.00
CA THR A 72 -8.43 21.45 5.91
C THR A 72 -7.55 20.24 5.58
N HIS A 73 -6.29 20.47 5.24
CA HIS A 73 -5.34 19.40 4.95
C HIS A 73 -5.17 18.51 6.19
N THR A 74 -5.69 17.28 6.12
CA THR A 74 -5.48 16.29 7.18
C THR A 74 -4.14 15.61 6.93
N TYR A 75 -3.22 15.78 7.87
CA TYR A 75 -1.95 15.09 7.89
C TYR A 75 -2.03 13.92 8.88
N VAL A 76 -1.53 12.77 8.46
CA VAL A 76 -1.24 11.64 9.36
C VAL A 76 0.28 11.49 9.46
N SER A 77 0.74 11.23 10.69
CA SER A 77 2.14 11.04 11.08
C SER A 77 2.39 9.62 11.56
#